data_AF-A0A3A4PRX5-F1
#
_entry.id   AF-A0A3A4PRX5-F1
#
_cell.length_a   1.000
_cell.length_b   1.000
_cell.length_c   1.000
_cell.angle_alpha   90.00
_cell.angle_beta   90.00
_cell.angle_gamma   90.00
#
_symmetry.space_group_name_H-M   'P 1'
#
loop_
_entity.id
_entity.type
_entity.pdbx_description
1 polymer ?
#
loop_
_entity_poly.entity_id
_entity_poly.type
_entity_poly.pdbx_seq_one_letter_code
_entity_poly.pdbx_strand_id
1 'polypeptide(L)'
;MPEVTEIFEKFFESVMPQMFETITEVFPVSGMEGTTFTIVVNLTGDNGTTYGITIIDARELTVTPGGLDDPMLTVELPASLFVDLIKNTVSSPMQDMYNAAKDVQGTIVFEPLLREGQPPFSVKLIMNQADDPNITLSADVPTFMRLMNGEISPPTAFMQGKMKIDGNLSFGMELMNKFQAFMPGMS
;
A
#
# COMPACT_ATOMS: atom_id res chain seq x y z
N MET A 1 -23.29 13.89 -11.85
CA MET A 1 -21.93 13.44 -11.49
C MET A 1 -22.00 11.92 -11.44
N PRO A 2 -21.05 11.18 -12.03
CA PRO A 2 -21.03 9.73 -11.88
C PRO A 2 -21.00 9.37 -10.39
N GLU A 3 -21.64 8.27 -10.01
CA GLU A 3 -21.59 7.81 -8.62
C GLU A 3 -20.15 7.45 -8.26
N VAL A 4 -19.75 7.68 -7.01
CA VAL A 4 -18.37 7.44 -6.54
C VAL A 4 -17.94 5.98 -6.79
N THR A 5 -18.88 5.04 -6.70
CA THR A 5 -18.67 3.62 -7.02
C THR A 5 -18.27 3.40 -8.48
N GLU A 6 -18.92 4.07 -9.44
CA GLU A 6 -18.60 3.97 -10.87
C GLU A 6 -17.19 4.51 -11.18
N ILE A 7 -16.72 5.48 -10.40
CA ILE A 7 -15.35 6.02 -10.52
C ILE A 7 -14.34 4.94 -10.12
N PHE A 8 -14.58 4.22 -9.02
CA PHE A 8 -13.69 3.15 -8.58
C PHE A 8 -13.73 1.95 -9.51
N GLU A 9 -14.91 1.51 -9.94
CA GLU A 9 -15.06 0.43 -10.93
C GLU A 9 -14.25 0.74 -12.19
N LYS A 10 -14.46 1.93 -12.79
CA LYS A 10 -13.70 2.36 -13.96
C LYS A 10 -12.20 2.45 -13.69
N PHE A 11 -11.81 2.96 -12.52
CA PHE A 11 -10.41 3.07 -12.17
C PHE A 11 -9.74 1.69 -12.10
N PHE A 12 -10.29 0.78 -11.31
CA PHE A 12 -9.72 -0.54 -11.08
C PHE A 12 -9.81 -1.43 -12.32
N GLU A 13 -10.95 -1.46 -13.00
CA GLU A 13 -11.16 -2.41 -14.11
C GLU A 13 -10.61 -1.93 -15.45
N SER A 14 -10.40 -0.62 -15.63
CA SER A 14 -9.94 -0.06 -16.91
C SER A 14 -8.64 0.74 -16.79
N VAL A 15 -8.59 1.71 -15.87
CA VAL A 15 -7.45 2.65 -15.81
C VAL A 15 -6.19 1.97 -15.27
N MET A 16 -6.31 1.19 -14.20
CA MET A 16 -5.18 0.52 -13.55
C MET A 16 -4.49 -0.49 -14.48
N PRO A 17 -5.19 -1.41 -15.18
CA PRO A 17 -4.56 -2.30 -16.15
C PRO A 17 -3.81 -1.56 -17.26
N GLN A 18 -4.42 -0.50 -17.82
CA GLN A 18 -3.78 0.32 -18.87
C GLN A 18 -2.53 1.06 -18.37
N MET A 19 -2.59 1.61 -17.14
CA MET A 19 -1.43 2.23 -16.52
C MET A 19 -0.32 1.22 -16.30
N PHE A 20 -0.65 0.02 -15.83
CA PHE A 20 0.32 -1.04 -15.59
C PHE A 20 0.99 -1.50 -16.89
N GLU A 21 0.22 -1.73 -17.95
CA GLU A 21 0.74 -2.03 -19.29
C GLU A 21 1.71 -0.93 -19.75
N THR A 22 1.28 0.34 -19.69
CA THR A 22 2.12 1.48 -20.08
C THR A 22 3.42 1.56 -19.26
N ILE A 23 3.33 1.38 -17.93
CA ILE A 23 4.50 1.47 -17.04
C ILE A 23 5.47 0.33 -17.33
N THR A 24 4.97 -0.90 -17.54
CA THR A 24 5.82 -2.08 -17.78
C THR A 24 6.44 -2.08 -19.17
N GLU A 25 5.79 -1.46 -20.17
CA GLU A 25 6.41 -1.17 -21.47
C GLU A 25 7.57 -0.19 -21.36
N VAL A 26 7.41 0.89 -20.58
CA VAL A 26 8.45 1.92 -20.42
C VAL A 26 9.57 1.45 -19.48
N PHE A 27 9.23 0.69 -18.45
CA PHE A 27 10.14 0.21 -17.41
C PHE A 27 9.99 -1.30 -17.21
N PRO A 28 10.51 -2.12 -18.14
CA PRO A 28 10.41 -3.58 -18.03
C PRO A 28 11.15 -4.07 -16.80
N VAL A 29 10.44 -4.82 -15.96
CA VAL A 29 10.99 -5.50 -14.79
C VAL A 29 11.44 -6.89 -15.21
N SER A 30 12.70 -7.24 -14.94
CA SER A 30 13.29 -8.54 -15.31
C SER A 30 13.51 -9.43 -14.08
N GLY A 31 13.58 -10.75 -14.26
CA GLY A 31 13.83 -11.68 -13.16
C GLY A 31 12.63 -11.87 -12.22
N MET A 32 11.43 -11.71 -12.77
CA MET A 32 10.15 -11.91 -12.06
C MET A 32 9.42 -13.16 -12.55
N GLU A 33 10.00 -13.92 -13.49
CA GLU A 33 9.40 -15.15 -14.01
C GLU A 33 9.08 -16.16 -12.89
N GLY A 34 7.84 -16.64 -12.87
CA GLY A 34 7.32 -17.56 -11.87
C GLY A 34 6.84 -16.88 -10.58
N THR A 35 6.71 -15.54 -10.56
CA THR A 35 6.21 -14.82 -9.39
C THR A 35 4.72 -14.47 -9.55
N THR A 36 3.99 -14.53 -8.45
CA THR A 36 2.59 -14.10 -8.39
C THR A 36 2.41 -13.25 -7.15
N PHE A 37 1.78 -12.09 -7.31
CA PHE A 37 1.42 -11.19 -6.22
C PHE A 37 -0.09 -11.08 -6.18
N THR A 38 -0.66 -11.26 -5.00
CA THR A 38 -2.10 -11.11 -4.77
C THR A 38 -2.30 -9.98 -3.77
N ILE A 39 -3.01 -8.93 -4.19
CA ILE A 39 -3.28 -7.73 -3.39
C ILE A 39 -4.79 -7.59 -3.28
N VAL A 40 -5.31 -7.34 -2.08
CA VAL A 40 -6.70 -6.97 -1.85
C VAL A 40 -6.74 -5.53 -1.37
N VAL A 41 -7.52 -4.68 -2.04
CA VAL A 41 -7.77 -3.31 -1.61
C VAL A 41 -9.20 -3.23 -1.07
N ASN A 42 -9.33 -2.93 0.22
CA ASN A 42 -10.59 -2.69 0.91
C ASN A 42 -10.79 -1.18 1.07
N LEU A 43 -11.62 -0.58 0.24
CA LEU A 43 -12.03 0.80 0.42
C LEU A 43 -13.12 0.88 1.49
N THR A 44 -12.88 1.66 2.54
CA THR A 44 -13.81 1.84 3.66
C THR A 44 -14.54 3.19 3.59
N GLY A 45 -15.62 3.31 4.37
CA GLY A 45 -16.50 4.48 4.41
C GLY A 45 -17.67 4.39 3.43
N ASP A 46 -18.29 5.54 3.14
CA ASP A 46 -19.42 5.61 2.20
C ASP A 46 -18.97 5.18 0.79
N ASN A 47 -19.67 4.22 0.20
CA ASN A 47 -19.33 3.57 -1.09
C ASN A 47 -18.07 2.70 -1.02
N GLY A 48 -17.80 2.09 0.13
CA GLY A 48 -16.74 1.09 0.30
C GLY A 48 -16.91 -0.08 -0.67
N THR A 49 -15.80 -0.47 -1.29
CA THR A 49 -15.73 -1.55 -2.27
C THR A 49 -14.42 -2.31 -2.09
N THR A 50 -14.42 -3.58 -2.46
CA THR A 50 -13.22 -4.43 -2.39
C THR A 50 -12.82 -4.84 -3.80
N TYR A 51 -11.52 -4.78 -4.07
CA TYR A 51 -10.93 -5.27 -5.33
C TYR A 51 -9.71 -6.14 -5.06
N GLY A 52 -9.67 -7.27 -5.76
CA GLY A 52 -8.55 -8.18 -5.86
C GLY A 52 -7.70 -7.81 -7.06
N ILE A 53 -6.39 -7.77 -6.87
CA ILE A 53 -5.40 -7.48 -7.91
C ILE A 53 -4.40 -8.62 -7.90
N THR A 54 -4.25 -9.27 -9.04
CA THR A 54 -3.25 -10.34 -9.25
C THR A 54 -2.23 -9.85 -10.26
N ILE A 55 -0.95 -9.88 -9.89
CA ILE A 55 0.17 -9.53 -10.78
C ILE A 55 1.01 -10.78 -11.01
N ILE A 56 1.17 -11.20 -12.26
CA ILE A 56 1.97 -12.37 -12.66
C ILE A 56 3.20 -11.89 -13.41
N ASP A 57 4.36 -12.40 -13.00
CA ASP A 57 5.66 -12.15 -13.61
C ASP A 57 6.05 -10.66 -13.75
N ALA A 58 5.39 -9.78 -12.99
CA ALA A 58 5.44 -8.32 -13.17
C ALA A 58 5.13 -7.86 -14.63
N ARG A 59 4.33 -8.63 -15.37
CA ARG A 59 3.97 -8.39 -16.78
C ARG A 59 2.47 -8.40 -17.03
N GLU A 60 1.73 -9.17 -16.25
CA GLU A 60 0.28 -9.26 -16.37
C GLU A 60 -0.35 -8.77 -15.06
N LEU A 61 -1.35 -7.90 -15.17
CA LEU A 61 -2.17 -7.46 -14.05
C LEU A 61 -3.63 -7.79 -14.35
N THR A 62 -4.27 -8.55 -13.47
CA THR A 62 -5.70 -8.83 -13.50
C THR A 62 -6.37 -8.20 -12.28
N VAL A 63 -7.49 -7.52 -12.50
CA VAL A 63 -8.35 -7.03 -11.43
C VAL A 63 -9.60 -7.89 -11.35
N THR A 64 -9.98 -8.29 -10.14
CA THR A 64 -11.18 -9.05 -9.83
C THR A 64 -12.04 -8.25 -8.85
N PRO A 65 -13.31 -7.94 -9.17
CA PRO A 65 -14.22 -7.34 -8.20
C PRO A 65 -14.40 -8.26 -6.98
N GLY A 66 -14.37 -7.69 -5.78
CA GLY A 66 -14.36 -8.44 -4.53
C GLY A 66 -12.95 -8.81 -4.07
N GLY A 67 -12.85 -9.68 -3.07
CA GLY A 67 -11.55 -10.11 -2.52
C GLY A 67 -10.89 -11.22 -3.32
N LEU A 68 -9.66 -11.57 -2.93
CA LEU A 68 -8.97 -12.78 -3.36
C LEU A 68 -8.86 -13.74 -2.17
N ASP A 69 -8.82 -15.03 -2.45
CA ASP A 69 -8.39 -16.02 -1.48
C ASP A 69 -6.87 -15.89 -1.28
N ASP A 70 -6.44 -15.99 -0.03
CA ASP A 70 -5.03 -15.97 0.37
C ASP A 70 -4.18 -14.82 -0.22
N PRO A 71 -4.60 -13.56 0.01
CA PRO A 71 -3.84 -12.41 -0.49
C PRO A 71 -2.52 -12.26 0.25
N MET A 72 -1.46 -11.98 -0.51
CA MET A 72 -0.15 -11.61 0.05
C MET A 72 -0.19 -10.26 0.76
N LEU A 73 -1.00 -9.32 0.28
CA LEU A 73 -1.17 -8.01 0.89
C LEU A 73 -2.63 -7.59 0.88
N THR A 74 -3.18 -7.25 2.05
CA THR A 74 -4.45 -6.53 2.14
C THR A 74 -4.20 -5.10 2.57
N VAL A 75 -4.72 -4.13 1.82
CA VAL A 75 -4.68 -2.71 2.12
C VAL A 75 -6.11 -2.25 2.43
N GLU A 76 -6.35 -1.80 3.65
CA GLU A 76 -7.62 -1.21 4.06
C GLU A 76 -7.44 0.29 4.29
N LEU A 77 -8.22 1.10 3.59
CA LEU A 77 -8.13 2.55 3.65
C LEU A 77 -9.43 3.24 3.25
N PRO A 78 -9.67 4.48 3.70
CA PRO A 78 -10.81 5.26 3.24
C PRO A 78 -10.76 5.52 1.74
N ALA A 79 -11.91 5.41 1.06
CA ALA A 79 -12.05 5.71 -0.36
C ALA A 79 -11.55 7.13 -0.72
N SER A 80 -11.74 8.11 0.17
CA SER A 80 -11.28 9.48 0.01
C SER A 80 -9.75 9.62 0.00
N LEU A 81 -9.04 8.76 0.72
CA LEU A 81 -7.58 8.75 0.78
C LEU A 81 -6.96 8.05 -0.44
N PHE A 82 -7.61 6.99 -0.93
CA PHE A 82 -7.11 6.21 -2.07
C PHE A 82 -6.88 7.09 -3.31
N VAL A 83 -7.78 8.03 -3.58
CA VAL A 83 -7.64 9.01 -4.67
C VAL A 83 -6.38 9.88 -4.52
N ASP A 84 -6.02 10.25 -3.28
CA ASP A 84 -4.83 11.06 -2.99
C ASP A 84 -3.54 10.23 -3.13
N LEU A 85 -3.57 8.92 -2.85
CA LEU A 85 -2.43 8.01 -3.03
C LEU A 85 -2.13 7.75 -4.51
N ILE A 86 -3.14 7.45 -5.32
CA ILE A 86 -2.95 7.14 -6.75
C ILE A 86 -2.34 8.31 -7.52
N LYS A 87 -2.77 9.54 -7.21
CA LYS A 87 -2.26 10.75 -7.88
C LYS A 87 -0.75 10.94 -7.72
N ASN A 88 -0.19 10.42 -6.63
CA ASN A 88 1.21 10.63 -6.25
C ASN A 88 2.08 9.39 -6.42
N THR A 89 1.49 8.20 -6.51
CA THR A 89 2.20 6.92 -6.54
C THR A 89 2.27 6.36 -7.96
N VAL A 90 3.19 6.90 -8.77
CA VAL A 90 3.68 6.25 -10.00
C VAL A 90 5.17 6.53 -10.12
N SER A 91 5.99 5.67 -9.51
CA SER A 91 7.41 5.43 -9.84
C SER A 91 8.10 4.63 -8.71
N SER A 92 8.09 3.30 -8.78
CA SER A 92 9.01 2.45 -8.00
C SER A 92 9.18 1.10 -8.70
N PRO A 93 10.40 0.54 -8.80
CA PRO A 93 10.62 -0.79 -9.36
C PRO A 93 9.99 -1.88 -8.47
N MET A 94 9.06 -2.64 -9.06
CA MET A 94 8.18 -3.60 -8.39
C MET A 94 8.90 -4.85 -7.83
N GLN A 95 10.16 -5.08 -8.22
CA GLN A 95 10.94 -6.26 -7.87
C GLN A 95 11.44 -6.27 -6.41
N ASP A 96 11.90 -5.15 -5.88
CA ASP A 96 12.40 -5.12 -4.49
C ASP A 96 11.25 -5.25 -3.50
N MET A 97 10.09 -4.67 -3.83
CA MET A 97 8.87 -4.76 -3.03
C MET A 97 8.40 -6.22 -2.89
N TYR A 98 8.54 -7.05 -3.93
CA TYR A 98 8.25 -8.49 -3.87
C TYR A 98 9.11 -9.22 -2.84
N ASN A 99 10.43 -9.07 -2.98
CA ASN A 99 11.39 -9.79 -2.16
C ASN A 99 11.31 -9.34 -0.71
N ALA A 100 10.97 -8.07 -0.47
CA ALA A 100 10.71 -7.54 0.85
C ALA A 100 9.42 -8.10 1.46
N ALA A 101 8.34 -8.20 0.68
CA ALA A 101 7.01 -8.57 1.17
C ALA A 101 6.80 -10.08 1.35
N LYS A 102 7.39 -10.92 0.49
CA LYS A 102 7.09 -12.37 0.46
C LYS A 102 7.38 -13.11 1.78
N ASP A 103 8.35 -12.62 2.55
CA ASP A 103 8.80 -13.26 3.80
C ASP A 103 8.31 -12.52 5.06
N VAL A 104 7.56 -11.42 4.90
CA VAL A 104 7.09 -10.62 6.04
C VAL A 104 5.65 -10.97 6.35
N GLN A 105 5.39 -11.39 7.58
CA GLN A 105 4.04 -11.61 8.10
C GLN A 105 3.77 -10.58 9.19
N GLY A 106 2.56 -10.02 9.20
CA GLY A 106 2.08 -9.18 10.29
C GLY A 106 1.25 -8.01 9.81
N THR A 107 0.80 -7.22 10.79
CA THR A 107 -0.12 -6.11 10.56
C THR A 107 0.50 -4.78 10.94
N ILE A 108 0.35 -3.79 10.06
CA ILE A 108 0.72 -2.39 10.31
C ILE A 108 -0.56 -1.56 10.30
N VAL A 109 -0.86 -0.89 11.40
CA VAL A 109 -1.98 0.04 11.50
C VAL A 109 -1.44 1.46 11.55
N PHE A 110 -1.84 2.34 10.64
CA PHE A 110 -1.64 3.77 10.78
C PHE A 110 -2.86 4.37 11.47
N GLU A 111 -2.73 4.69 12.75
CA GLU A 111 -3.82 5.24 13.57
C GLU A 111 -3.29 6.05 14.75
N PRO A 112 -3.93 7.19 15.11
CA PRO A 112 -4.84 7.94 14.26
C PRO A 112 -4.07 8.69 13.17
N LEU A 113 -4.59 8.70 11.95
CA LEU A 113 -4.19 9.68 10.94
C LEU A 113 -5.08 10.92 11.06
N LEU A 114 -4.43 12.08 11.16
CA LEU A 114 -5.09 13.36 11.39
C LEU A 114 -4.98 14.27 10.17
N ARG A 115 -6.12 14.79 9.70
CA ARG A 115 -6.21 15.82 8.66
C ARG A 115 -7.03 17.00 9.19
N GLU A 116 -6.54 18.22 8.93
CA GLU A 116 -7.23 19.43 9.39
C GLU A 116 -8.68 19.46 8.88
N GLY A 117 -9.62 19.71 9.80
CA GLY A 117 -11.04 19.78 9.48
C GLY A 117 -11.75 18.44 9.21
N GLN A 118 -11.09 17.29 9.43
CA GLN A 118 -11.68 15.97 9.26
C GLN A 118 -11.55 15.11 10.54
N PRO A 119 -12.50 14.17 10.77
CA PRO A 119 -12.34 13.17 11.81
C PRO A 119 -11.06 12.33 11.60
N PRO A 120 -10.45 11.80 12.68
CA PRO A 120 -9.37 10.83 12.55
C PRO A 120 -9.82 9.60 11.76
N PHE A 121 -8.91 9.03 10.98
CA PHE A 121 -9.13 7.79 10.25
C PHE A 121 -7.90 6.88 10.36
N SER A 122 -8.03 5.64 9.91
CA SER A 122 -6.95 4.65 9.93
C SER A 122 -6.65 4.11 8.54
N VAL A 123 -5.44 3.59 8.36
CA VAL A 123 -5.03 2.75 7.22
C VAL A 123 -4.45 1.47 7.80
N LYS A 124 -4.89 0.29 7.34
CA LYS A 124 -4.38 -1.00 7.82
C LYS A 124 -3.73 -1.75 6.66
N LEU A 125 -2.52 -2.23 6.88
CA LEU A 125 -1.80 -3.13 5.98
C LEU A 125 -1.67 -4.49 6.66
N ILE A 126 -2.17 -5.54 6.02
CA ILE A 126 -2.08 -6.92 6.49
C ILE A 126 -1.22 -7.69 5.51
N MET A 127 -0.04 -8.12 5.96
CA MET A 127 0.89 -8.90 5.14
C MET A 127 0.69 -10.38 5.41
N ASN A 128 0.50 -11.15 4.34
CA ASN A 128 0.33 -12.59 4.36
C ASN A 128 -0.71 -13.05 5.39
N GLN A 129 -1.86 -12.35 5.43
CA GLN A 129 -3.02 -12.66 6.26
C GLN A 129 -2.76 -12.74 7.78
N ALA A 130 -1.66 -12.15 8.26
CA ALA A 130 -1.28 -12.27 9.66
C ALA A 130 -1.70 -11.03 10.48
N ASP A 131 -2.55 -11.25 11.48
CA ASP A 131 -2.91 -10.23 12.47
C ASP A 131 -1.79 -9.96 13.49
N ASP A 132 -0.86 -10.92 13.68
CA ASP A 132 0.32 -10.80 14.54
C ASP A 132 1.60 -11.25 13.81
N PRO A 133 2.77 -10.65 14.10
CA PRO A 133 2.96 -9.52 15.01
C PRO A 133 2.33 -8.23 14.45
N ASN A 134 1.92 -7.32 15.33
CA ASN A 134 1.33 -6.04 14.95
C ASN A 134 2.08 -4.83 15.51
N ILE A 135 2.02 -3.74 14.75
CA ILE A 135 2.42 -2.40 15.21
C ILE A 135 1.37 -1.37 14.82
N THR A 136 1.26 -0.32 15.65
CA THR A 136 0.49 0.88 15.35
C THR A 136 1.44 2.05 15.18
N LEU A 137 1.29 2.77 14.06
CA LEU A 137 2.04 3.95 13.69
C LEU A 137 1.11 5.17 13.74
N SER A 138 1.40 6.12 14.63
CA SER A 138 0.64 7.38 14.70
C SER A 138 1.43 8.51 14.07
N ALA A 139 0.83 9.24 13.14
CA ALA A 139 1.43 10.41 12.47
C ALA A 139 0.33 11.35 11.93
N ASP A 140 0.68 12.58 11.57
CA ASP A 140 -0.22 13.42 10.78
C ASP A 140 -0.23 12.99 9.29
N VAL A 141 -1.30 13.35 8.57
CA VAL A 141 -1.42 12.99 7.14
C VAL A 141 -0.25 13.51 6.28
N PRO A 142 0.24 14.76 6.47
CA PRO A 142 1.43 15.21 5.74
C PRO A 142 2.65 14.31 5.97
N THR A 143 2.93 13.88 7.20
CA THR A 143 4.04 12.97 7.50
C THR A 143 3.80 11.60 6.89
N PHE A 144 2.58 11.07 6.98
CA PHE A 144 2.21 9.81 6.32
C PHE A 144 2.45 9.85 4.82
N MET A 145 1.98 10.89 4.12
CA MET A 145 2.21 11.04 2.67
C MET A 145 3.70 11.11 2.34
N ARG A 146 4.49 11.82 3.15
CA ARG A 146 5.95 11.88 2.97
C ARG A 146 6.63 10.53 3.18
N LEU A 147 6.15 9.71 4.11
CA LEU A 147 6.65 8.34 4.30
C LEU A 147 6.31 7.47 3.08
N MET A 148 5.04 7.53 2.63
CA MET A 148 4.54 6.77 1.47
C MET A 148 5.18 7.18 0.15
N ASN A 149 5.59 8.45 0.00
CA ASN A 149 6.31 8.95 -1.18
C ASN A 149 7.82 8.76 -1.07
N GLY A 150 8.32 8.40 0.11
CA GLY A 150 9.75 8.31 0.35
C GLY A 150 10.50 9.63 0.56
N GLU A 151 9.79 10.70 0.86
CA GLU A 151 10.38 12.01 1.16
C GLU A 151 10.98 12.08 2.58
N ILE A 152 10.65 11.12 3.45
CA ILE A 152 11.24 10.94 4.78
C ILE A 152 11.28 9.45 5.13
N SER A 153 12.35 8.99 5.78
CA SER A 153 12.42 7.61 6.26
C SER A 153 11.72 7.44 7.62
N PRO A 154 11.15 6.26 7.93
CA PRO A 154 10.51 6.00 9.21
C PRO A 154 11.41 6.25 10.43
N PRO A 155 12.70 5.86 10.45
CA PRO A 155 13.58 6.21 11.56
C PRO A 155 13.70 7.73 11.78
N THR A 156 13.78 8.51 10.69
CA THR A 156 13.87 9.98 10.76
C THR A 156 12.58 10.58 11.31
N ALA A 157 11.42 10.12 10.84
CA ALA A 157 10.11 10.59 11.32
C ALA A 157 9.91 10.28 12.81
N PHE A 158 10.31 9.09 13.25
CA PHE A 158 10.26 8.67 14.65
C PHE A 158 11.18 9.52 15.54
N MET A 159 12.45 9.70 15.14
CA MET A 159 13.41 10.52 15.89
C MET A 159 12.99 11.99 15.98
N GLN A 160 12.28 12.52 14.97
CA GLN A 160 11.74 13.88 14.98
C GLN A 160 10.46 14.02 15.82
N GLY A 161 9.93 12.93 16.39
CA GLY A 161 8.67 12.92 17.14
C GLY A 161 7.43 13.10 16.26
N LYS A 162 7.58 13.00 14.93
CA LYS A 162 6.48 13.11 13.95
C LYS A 162 5.73 11.80 13.74
N MET A 163 6.37 10.69 14.11
CA MET A 163 5.78 9.36 14.12
C MET A 163 5.97 8.75 15.50
N LYS A 164 4.95 8.05 15.99
CA LYS A 164 5.03 7.18 17.16
C LYS A 164 4.82 5.73 16.74
N ILE A 165 5.41 4.82 17.51
CA ILE A 165 5.29 3.37 17.29
C ILE A 165 4.79 2.77 18.60
N ASP A 166 3.68 2.04 18.52
CA ASP A 166 3.12 1.22 19.59
C ASP A 166 3.01 -0.24 19.12
N GLY A 167 2.99 -1.20 20.05
CA GLY A 167 2.89 -2.64 19.75
C GLY A 167 4.24 -3.37 19.72
N ASN A 168 4.41 -4.31 18.80
CA ASN A 168 5.60 -5.16 18.71
C ASN A 168 6.80 -4.40 18.12
N LEU A 169 7.61 -3.81 19.01
CA LEU A 169 8.77 -3.02 18.60
C LEU A 169 9.79 -3.82 17.77
N SER A 170 10.00 -5.11 18.05
CA SER A 170 10.92 -5.94 17.26
C SER A 170 10.47 -6.06 15.80
N PHE A 171 9.17 -6.25 15.58
CA PHE A 171 8.58 -6.23 14.25
C PHE A 171 8.69 -4.85 13.59
N GLY A 172 8.42 -3.77 14.34
CA GLY A 172 8.62 -2.41 13.84
C GLY A 172 10.06 -2.11 13.43
N MET A 173 11.05 -2.59 14.18
CA MET A 173 12.47 -2.47 13.82
C MET A 173 12.82 -3.27 12.56
N GLU A 174 12.27 -4.48 12.40
CA GLU A 174 12.46 -5.27 11.18
C GLU A 174 11.92 -4.55 9.94
N LEU A 175 10.71 -4.01 10.03
CA LEU A 175 10.09 -3.24 8.95
C LEU A 175 10.89 -1.99 8.60
N MET A 176 11.41 -1.27 9.60
CA MET A 176 12.29 -0.12 9.37
C MET A 176 13.56 -0.50 8.62
N ASN A 177 14.15 -1.67 8.90
CA ASN A 177 15.32 -2.16 8.17
C ASN A 177 15.00 -2.58 6.73
N LYS A 178 13.78 -3.10 6.50
CA LYS A 178 13.29 -3.48 5.17
C LYS A 178 12.69 -2.32 4.36
N PHE A 179 12.53 -1.14 4.96
CA PHE A 179 11.84 0.01 4.36
C PHE A 179 12.39 0.40 2.97
N GLN A 180 13.71 0.41 2.79
CA GLN A 180 14.32 0.70 1.48
C GLN A 180 13.95 -0.32 0.40
N ALA A 181 13.76 -1.59 0.78
CA ALA A 181 13.34 -2.63 -0.15
C ALA A 181 11.84 -2.53 -0.51
N PHE A 182 11.01 -2.02 0.41
CA PHE A 182 9.62 -1.67 0.08
C PHE A 182 9.50 -0.43 -0.80
N MET A 183 10.49 0.47 -0.75
CA MET A 183 10.49 1.75 -1.44
C MET A 183 11.81 2.00 -2.18
N PRO A 184 12.10 1.21 -3.22
CA PRO A 184 13.33 1.32 -3.99
C PRO A 184 13.29 2.61 -4.83
N GLY A 185 14.19 3.55 -4.55
CA GLY A 185 14.19 4.88 -5.19
C GLY A 185 14.59 6.02 -4.25
N MET A 186 14.60 5.75 -2.95
CA MET A 186 15.19 6.64 -1.95
C MET A 186 16.70 6.38 -1.81
N SER A 187 17.48 7.26 -2.43
CA SER A 187 18.91 7.44 -2.15
C SER A 187 19.15 8.79 -1.49
#